data_AF-A0A4V2SHN6-F1
#
_entry.id   AF-A0A4V2SHN6-F1
#
_cell.length_a   1.000
_cell.length_b   1.000
_cell.length_c   1.000
_cell.angle_alpha   90.00
_cell.angle_beta   90.00
_cell.angle_gamma   90.00
#
_symmetry.space_group_name_H-M   'P 1'
#
loop_
_entity.id
_entity.type
_entity.pdbx_description
1 polymer ?
#
loop_
_entity_poly.entity_id
_entity_poly.type
_entity_poly.pdbx_seq_one_letter_code
_entity_poly.pdbx_strand_id
1 'polypeptide(L)'
;MQQLARRDAAPLAEAALEHELERHRTALAVLERLAVQLQVLDTFRPALAAKGVKISYGQLSTIGAFDKVVYLSDPMFAGDWGQRLKAALLELGWKLVECRDHGSYESVKLTTTVDRRRCTLQFTAYKPKAATGAGAA
;
A
#
# COMPACT_ATOMS: atom_id res chain seq x y z
N MET A 1 34.18 -7.96 -1.68
CA MET A 1 34.72 -9.25 -1.19
C MET A 1 35.27 -9.20 0.24
N GLN A 2 35.85 -8.08 0.74
CA GLN A 2 36.40 -8.04 2.11
C GLN A 2 35.38 -8.03 3.26
N GLN A 3 34.11 -7.64 3.02
CA GLN A 3 33.07 -7.61 4.07
C GLN A 3 32.53 -8.99 4.44
N LEU A 4 32.55 -9.97 3.52
CA LEU A 4 32.08 -11.33 3.81
C LEU A 4 33.04 -12.08 4.74
N ALA A 5 34.35 -11.92 4.55
CA ALA A 5 35.37 -12.62 5.35
C ALA A 5 35.40 -12.21 6.84
N ARG A 6 34.84 -11.04 7.20
CA ARG A 6 34.74 -10.62 8.62
C ARG A 6 33.56 -11.25 9.36
N ARG A 7 32.48 -11.62 8.65
CA ARG A 7 31.28 -12.22 9.27
C ARG A 7 31.51 -13.66 9.72
N ASP A 8 32.38 -14.40 9.02
CA ASP A 8 32.71 -15.79 9.35
C ASP A 8 33.72 -15.93 10.51
N ALA A 9 34.28 -14.83 11.01
CA ALA A 9 35.29 -14.83 12.08
C ALA A 9 34.77 -14.35 13.44
N ALA A 10 33.53 -13.84 13.52
CA ALA A 10 32.91 -13.47 14.78
C ALA A 10 32.42 -14.72 15.53
N PRO A 11 32.54 -14.79 16.87
CA PRO A 11 31.87 -15.82 17.66
C PRO A 11 30.40 -15.95 17.28
N LEU A 12 29.87 -17.18 17.19
CA LEU A 12 28.48 -17.43 16.78
C LEU A 12 27.45 -16.60 17.55
N ALA A 13 27.70 -16.35 18.84
CA ALA A 13 26.86 -15.49 19.67
C ALA A 13 26.83 -14.03 19.20
N GLU A 14 27.97 -13.47 18.79
CA GLU A 14 28.07 -12.10 18.28
C GLU A 14 27.41 -11.97 16.91
N ALA A 15 27.64 -12.92 16.00
CA ALA A 15 27.01 -12.92 14.68
C ALA A 15 25.47 -13.04 14.75
N ALA A 16 24.95 -13.87 15.67
CA ALA A 16 23.51 -13.98 15.90
C ALA A 16 22.91 -12.68 16.46
N LEU A 17 23.62 -12.03 17.38
CA LEU A 17 23.17 -10.77 17.99
C LEU A 17 23.20 -9.60 17.00
N GLU A 18 24.23 -9.51 16.16
CA GLU A 18 24.28 -8.53 15.07
C GLU A 18 23.14 -8.73 14.06
N HIS A 19 22.82 -9.98 13.71
CA HIS A 19 21.72 -10.29 12.81
C HIS A 19 20.38 -9.82 13.38
N GLU A 20 20.11 -10.10 14.66
CA GLU A 20 18.85 -9.70 15.29
C GLU A 20 18.75 -8.18 15.48
N LEU A 21 19.85 -7.51 15.82
CA LEU A 21 19.90 -6.04 15.86
C LEU A 21 19.58 -5.42 14.50
N GLU A 22 20.12 -5.98 13.42
CA GLU A 22 19.83 -5.50 12.07
C GLU A 22 18.36 -5.74 11.68
N ARG A 23 17.80 -6.89 12.06
CA ARG A 23 16.37 -7.18 11.88
C ARG A 23 15.50 -6.17 12.60
N HIS A 24 15.82 -5.84 13.86
CA HIS A 24 15.09 -4.84 14.65
C HIS A 24 15.21 -3.43 14.09
N ARG A 25 16.40 -3.01 13.65
CA ARG A 25 16.60 -1.70 13.00
C ARG A 25 15.78 -1.60 11.71
N THR A 26 15.76 -2.66 10.91
CA THR A 26 14.95 -2.74 9.69
C THR A 26 13.47 -2.63 10.01
N ALA A 27 12.99 -3.36 11.02
CA ALA A 27 11.59 -3.32 11.46
C ALA A 27 11.19 -1.92 11.94
N LEU A 28 12.03 -1.26 12.75
CA LEU A 28 11.76 0.09 13.24
C LEU A 28 11.67 1.10 12.08
N ALA A 29 12.61 1.06 11.14
CA ALA A 29 12.59 1.95 9.98
C ALA A 29 11.32 1.76 9.11
N VAL A 30 10.80 0.53 9.02
CA VAL A 30 9.53 0.26 8.33
C VAL A 30 8.34 0.86 9.08
N LEU A 31 8.29 0.71 10.41
CA LEU A 31 7.23 1.28 11.24
C LEU A 31 7.19 2.80 11.18
N GLU A 32 8.35 3.45 11.26
CA GLU A 32 8.47 4.91 11.15
C GLU A 32 7.96 5.40 9.78
N ARG A 33 8.34 4.73 8.70
CA ARG A 33 7.83 5.04 7.35
C ARG A 33 6.32 4.83 7.25
N LEU A 34 5.79 3.75 7.80
CA LEU A 34 4.36 3.47 7.80
C LEU A 34 3.59 4.56 8.56
N ALA A 35 4.08 4.96 9.74
CA ALA A 35 3.47 6.03 10.54
C ALA A 35 3.35 7.34 9.74
N VAL A 36 4.40 7.72 9.00
CA VAL A 36 4.36 8.90 8.12
C VAL A 36 3.31 8.77 7.02
N GLN A 37 3.19 7.59 6.39
CA GLN A 37 2.18 7.38 5.35
C GLN A 37 0.75 7.39 5.90
N LEU A 38 0.53 6.83 7.09
CA LEU A 38 -0.78 6.85 7.75
C LEU A 38 -1.19 8.26 8.14
N GLN A 39 -0.25 9.09 8.62
CA GLN A 39 -0.53 10.50 8.90
C GLN A 39 -0.95 11.25 7.64
N VAL A 40 -0.30 11.00 6.49
CA VAL A 40 -0.72 11.58 5.21
C VAL A 40 -2.10 11.05 4.82
N LEU A 41 -2.39 9.76 5.01
CA LEU A 41 -3.70 9.19 4.69
C LEU A 41 -4.82 9.80 5.55
N ASP A 42 -4.55 10.03 6.84
CA ASP A 42 -5.50 10.62 7.77
C ASP A 42 -5.95 12.03 7.35
N THR A 43 -5.10 12.82 6.67
CA THR A 43 -5.51 14.14 6.15
C THR A 43 -6.57 14.04 5.06
N PHE A 44 -6.59 12.94 4.29
CA PHE A 44 -7.58 12.72 3.22
C PHE A 44 -8.81 11.95 3.68
N ARG A 45 -8.78 11.30 4.86
CA ARG A 45 -9.90 10.47 5.35
C ARG A 45 -11.24 11.21 5.40
N PRO A 46 -11.34 12.47 5.88
CA PRO A 46 -12.61 13.19 5.85
C PRO A 46 -13.16 13.40 4.43
N ALA A 47 -12.28 13.75 3.49
CA ALA A 47 -12.67 13.99 2.10
C ALA A 47 -13.06 12.70 1.37
N LEU A 48 -12.37 11.59 1.65
CA LEU A 48 -12.73 10.27 1.16
C LEU A 48 -14.09 9.81 1.73
N ALA A 49 -14.33 10.03 3.02
CA ALA A 49 -15.59 9.71 3.67
C ALA A 49 -16.76 10.51 3.07
N ALA A 50 -16.56 11.80 2.76
CA ALA A 50 -17.56 12.64 2.08
C ALA A 50 -17.91 12.12 0.67
N LYS A 51 -17.00 11.37 0.03
CA LYS A 51 -17.22 10.68 -1.25
C LYS A 51 -17.76 9.25 -1.09
N GLY A 52 -18.16 8.86 0.13
CA GLY A 52 -18.66 7.52 0.43
C GLY A 52 -17.59 6.43 0.42
N VAL A 53 -16.30 6.80 0.46
CA VAL A 53 -15.17 5.87 0.49
C VAL A 53 -14.62 5.80 1.91
N LYS A 54 -14.80 4.65 2.56
CA LYS A 54 -14.22 4.37 3.89
C LYS A 54 -13.00 3.48 3.74
N ILE A 55 -11.89 3.91 4.34
CA ILE A 55 -10.68 3.10 4.53
C ILE A 55 -10.64 2.66 5.99
N SER A 56 -10.46 1.35 6.21
CA SER A 56 -10.43 0.72 7.53
C SER A 56 -9.06 0.10 7.79
N TYR A 57 -8.64 0.04 9.05
CA TYR A 57 -7.34 -0.53 9.43
C TYR A 57 -7.16 -1.96 8.91
N GLY A 58 -8.21 -2.80 8.96
CA GLY A 58 -8.15 -4.18 8.47
C GLY A 58 -7.92 -4.33 6.96
N GLN A 59 -7.97 -3.23 6.18
CA GLN A 59 -7.61 -3.24 4.76
C GLN A 59 -6.13 -2.90 4.54
N LEU A 60 -5.44 -2.34 5.55
CA LEU A 60 -4.03 -1.96 5.44
C LEU A 60 -3.16 -3.21 5.57
N SER A 61 -2.35 -3.44 4.56
CA SER A 61 -1.31 -4.46 4.59
C SER A 61 0.02 -3.85 4.16
N THR A 62 1.07 -4.18 4.90
CA THR A 62 2.45 -4.00 4.46
C THR A 62 2.92 -5.36 3.95
N ILE A 63 2.73 -5.63 2.66
CA ILE A 63 3.25 -6.87 2.06
C ILE A 63 4.78 -6.81 2.20
N GLY A 64 5.35 -7.79 2.92
CA GLY A 64 6.70 -7.79 3.54
C GLY A 64 7.93 -7.64 2.64
N ALA A 65 7.77 -7.23 1.37
CA ALA A 65 8.85 -6.83 0.48
C ALA A 65 8.69 -5.39 -0.08
N PHE A 66 7.58 -4.73 0.20
CA PHE A 66 7.27 -3.36 -0.25
C PHE A 66 7.28 -2.42 0.95
N ASP A 67 8.47 -2.21 1.50
CA ASP A 67 8.83 -1.30 2.61
C ASP A 67 8.42 0.17 2.44
N LYS A 68 7.71 0.50 1.35
CA LYS A 68 7.36 1.85 0.89
C LYS A 68 5.91 2.02 0.46
N VAL A 69 5.09 0.98 0.44
CA VAL A 69 3.74 1.04 -0.13
C VAL A 69 2.72 0.53 0.86
N VAL A 70 1.69 1.34 1.13
CA VAL A 70 0.51 0.90 1.85
C VAL A 70 -0.37 0.14 0.86
N TYR A 71 -0.51 -1.17 1.06
CA TYR A 71 -1.45 -1.96 0.27
C TYR A 71 -2.83 -1.89 0.92
N LEU A 72 -3.86 -1.56 0.13
CA LEU A 72 -5.25 -1.70 0.56
C LEU A 72 -5.83 -2.95 -0.08
N SER A 73 -6.07 -3.97 0.74
CA SER A 73 -6.85 -5.13 0.32
C SER A 73 -8.32 -4.74 0.28
N ASP A 74 -8.91 -4.83 -0.91
CA ASP A 74 -10.36 -4.79 -1.06
C ASP A 74 -10.96 -5.94 -0.23
N PRO A 75 -11.99 -5.73 0.60
CA PRO A 75 -12.80 -6.84 1.07
C PRO A 75 -13.24 -7.63 -0.16
N MET A 76 -12.75 -8.87 -0.28
CA MET A 76 -13.17 -9.82 -1.31
C MET A 76 -14.68 -9.65 -1.49
N PHE A 77 -15.10 -9.27 -2.71
CA PHE A 77 -16.50 -9.05 -3.11
C PHE A 77 -17.15 -7.67 -2.87
N ALA A 78 -16.43 -6.60 -2.52
CA ALA A 78 -17.02 -5.25 -2.40
C ALA A 78 -17.15 -4.47 -3.72
N GLY A 79 -17.76 -5.09 -4.74
CA GLY A 79 -18.26 -4.39 -5.93
C GLY A 79 -17.26 -3.43 -6.59
N ASP A 80 -17.63 -2.16 -6.69
CA ASP A 80 -16.87 -1.08 -7.34
C ASP A 80 -16.00 -0.26 -6.37
N TRP A 81 -15.78 -0.72 -5.12
CA TRP A 81 -15.11 0.06 -4.07
C TRP A 81 -13.73 0.56 -4.51
N GLY A 82 -12.89 -0.33 -5.07
CA GLY A 82 -11.56 0.06 -5.55
C GLY A 82 -11.62 1.07 -6.70
N GLN A 83 -12.64 1.02 -7.56
CA GLN A 83 -12.84 2.02 -8.62
C GLN A 83 -13.27 3.37 -8.04
N ARG A 84 -14.17 3.38 -7.06
CA ARG A 84 -14.55 4.60 -6.32
C ARG A 84 -13.37 5.21 -5.57
N LEU A 85 -12.53 4.38 -4.93
CA LEU A 85 -11.32 4.82 -4.26
C LEU A 85 -10.34 5.46 -5.25
N LYS A 86 -10.09 4.81 -6.40
CA LYS A 86 -9.24 5.36 -7.48
C LYS A 86 -9.74 6.72 -7.94
N ALA A 87 -11.01 6.84 -8.28
CA ALA A 87 -11.62 8.10 -8.72
C ALA A 87 -11.49 9.19 -7.65
N ALA A 88 -11.86 8.88 -6.40
CA ALA A 88 -11.82 9.82 -5.29
C ALA A 88 -10.40 10.33 -5.01
N LEU A 89 -9.38 9.45 -5.03
CA LEU A 89 -7.98 9.85 -4.82
C LEU A 89 -7.47 10.75 -5.94
N LEU A 90 -7.79 10.44 -7.20
CA LEU A 90 -7.41 11.26 -8.35
C LEU A 90 -8.04 12.66 -8.28
N GLU A 91 -9.32 12.76 -7.91
CA GLU A 91 -10.01 14.04 -7.69
C GLU A 91 -9.41 14.84 -6.53
N LEU A 92 -8.87 14.16 -5.51
CA LEU A 92 -8.14 14.77 -4.40
C LEU A 92 -6.69 15.12 -4.73
N GLY A 93 -6.29 15.03 -6.01
CA GLY A 93 -4.98 15.44 -6.50
C GLY A 93 -3.87 14.41 -6.33
N TRP A 94 -4.20 13.15 -6.01
CA TRP A 94 -3.21 12.07 -6.02
C TRP A 94 -2.74 11.80 -7.45
N LYS A 95 -1.47 11.46 -7.61
CA LYS A 95 -0.84 11.20 -8.91
C LYS A 95 -0.79 9.70 -9.18
N LEU A 96 -1.26 9.29 -10.35
CA LEU A 96 -1.14 7.91 -10.80
C LEU A 96 0.33 7.59 -11.08
N VAL A 97 0.86 6.57 -10.41
CA VAL A 97 2.21 6.05 -10.64
C VAL A 97 2.16 4.88 -11.59
N GLU A 98 1.21 3.97 -11.38
CA GLU A 98 1.10 2.73 -12.14
C GLU A 98 -0.35 2.24 -12.16
N CYS A 99 -0.79 1.71 -13.29
CA CYS A 99 -2.08 1.03 -13.43
C CYS A 99 -1.88 -0.16 -14.37
N ARG A 100 -2.01 -1.39 -13.84
CA ARG A 100 -1.95 -2.61 -14.65
C ARG A 100 -3.34 -3.22 -14.76
N ASP A 101 -3.76 -3.48 -15.99
CA ASP A 101 -5.03 -4.15 -16.27
C ASP A 101 -4.82 -5.67 -16.28
N HIS A 102 -5.65 -6.39 -15.53
CA HIS A 102 -5.67 -7.85 -15.44
C HIS A 102 -6.98 -8.45 -15.97
N GLY A 103 -7.74 -7.70 -16.76
CA GLY A 103 -9.01 -8.12 -17.32
C GLY A 103 -10.17 -7.85 -16.35
N SER A 104 -10.23 -8.58 -15.25
CA SER A 104 -11.31 -8.47 -14.24
C SER A 104 -11.08 -7.39 -13.17
N TYR A 105 -9.84 -6.92 -13.04
CA TYR A 105 -9.46 -5.85 -12.10
C TYR A 105 -8.24 -5.08 -12.62
N GLU A 106 -8.00 -3.94 -12.01
CA GLU A 106 -6.78 -3.16 -12.18
C GLU A 106 -5.94 -3.21 -10.89
N SER A 107 -4.63 -3.37 -11.02
CA SER A 107 -3.68 -3.10 -9.93
C SER A 107 -3.26 -1.63 -10.04
N VAL A 108 -3.65 -0.82 -9.06
CA VAL A 108 -3.51 0.64 -9.09
C VAL A 108 -2.50 1.07 -8.05
N LYS A 109 -1.58 1.96 -8.43
CA LYS A 109 -0.61 2.60 -7.54
C LYS A 109 -0.67 4.11 -7.70
N LEU A 110 -0.97 4.80 -6.60
CA LEU A 110 -1.13 6.25 -6.54
C LEU A 110 -0.19 6.83 -5.49
N THR A 111 0.29 8.05 -5.70
CA THR A 111 1.14 8.75 -4.73
C THR A 111 0.69 10.19 -4.51
N THR A 112 0.92 10.68 -3.30
CA THR A 112 0.73 12.10 -2.97
C THR A 112 1.86 12.57 -2.07
N THR A 113 1.95 13.89 -1.89
CA THR A 113 2.87 14.51 -0.95
C THR A 113 2.17 15.65 -0.22
N VAL A 114 2.16 15.58 1.10
CA VAL A 114 1.59 16.60 2.01
C VAL A 114 2.68 16.97 3.00
N ASP A 115 2.95 18.26 3.20
CA ASP A 115 3.98 18.75 4.15
C ASP A 115 5.34 18.03 4.02
N ARG A 116 5.80 17.84 2.78
CA ARG A 116 7.03 17.09 2.42
C ARG A 116 7.03 15.59 2.78
N ARG A 117 5.91 15.05 3.26
CA ARG A 117 5.71 13.62 3.54
C ARG A 117 5.07 12.95 2.35
N ARG A 118 5.72 11.93 1.81
CA ARG A 118 5.19 11.15 0.68
C ARG A 118 4.39 9.96 1.18
N CYS A 119 3.24 9.72 0.56
CA CYS A 119 2.48 8.49 0.71
C CYS A 119 2.33 7.81 -0.64
N THR A 120 2.44 6.48 -0.67
CA THR A 120 2.14 5.67 -1.85
C THR A 120 1.15 4.59 -1.46
N LEU A 121 -0.03 4.63 -2.09
CA LEU A 121 -1.04 3.61 -1.94
C LEU A 121 -1.00 2.67 -3.15
N GLN A 122 -1.18 1.38 -2.89
CA GLN A 122 -1.44 0.39 -3.91
C GLN A 122 -2.68 -0.42 -3.54
N PHE A 123 -3.53 -0.73 -4.52
CA PHE A 123 -4.75 -1.49 -4.27
C PHE A 123 -5.28 -2.13 -5.55
N THR A 124 -6.20 -3.05 -5.38
CA THR A 124 -6.93 -3.68 -6.47
C THR A 124 -8.24 -2.94 -6.71
N ALA A 125 -8.55 -2.64 -7.96
CA ALA A 125 -9.81 -2.03 -8.37
C ALA A 125 -10.55 -2.96 -9.34
N TYR A 126 -11.49 -3.76 -8.81
CA TYR A 126 -12.31 -4.66 -9.62
C TYR A 126 -13.18 -3.88 -10.60
N LYS A 127 -13.25 -4.36 -11.84
CA LYS A 127 -14.14 -3.78 -12.84
C LYS A 127 -15.57 -4.26 -12.57
N PRO A 128 -16.58 -3.40 -12.73
CA PRO A 128 -17.97 -3.84 -12.65
C PRO A 128 -18.17 -4.97 -13.66
N LYS A 129 -18.77 -6.08 -13.23
CA LYS A 129 -19.21 -7.11 -14.17
C LYS A 129 -20.27 -6.45 -15.05
N ALA A 130 -20.04 -6.39 -16.37
CA ALA A 130 -21.05 -5.88 -17.30
C ALA A 130 -22.36 -6.63 -17.00
N ALA A 131 -23.41 -5.89 -16.66
CA ALA A 131 -24.74 -6.47 -16.54
C ALA A 131 -25.07 -7.04 -17.92
N THR A 132 -25.09 -8.37 -18.05
CA THR A 132 -25.57 -9.02 -19.25
C THR A 132 -26.98 -8.52 -19.46
N GLY A 133 -27.18 -7.71 -20.50
CA GLY A 133 -28.50 -7.16 -20.83
C GLY A 133 -29.48 -8.30 -21.03
N ALA A 134 -30.40 -8.46 -20.08
CA ALA A 134 -31.65 -9.15 -20.33
C ALA A 134 -32.48 -8.24 -21.25
N GLY A 135 -32.65 -8.66 -22.50
CA GLY A 135 -33.44 -7.90 -23.47
C GLY A 135 -33.12 -8.27 -24.92
N ALA A 136 -33.18 -9.55 -25.26
CA ALA A 136 -33.54 -9.92 -26.62
C ALA A 136 -35.06 -9.72 -26.73
N ALA A 137 -35.45 -8.71 -27.49
CA ALA A 137 -36.81 -8.54 -28.00
C ALA A 137 -36.78 -8.84 -29.50
#